data_AF-E1F239-F1
#
_entry.id   AF-E1F239-F1
#
_cell.length_a   1.000
_cell.length_b   1.000
_cell.length_c   1.000
_cell.angle_alpha   90.00
_cell.angle_beta   90.00
_cell.angle_gamma   90.00
#
_symmetry.space_group_name_H-M   'P 1'
#
loop_
_entity.id
_entity.type
_entity.pdbx_description
1 polymer ?
#
loop_
_entity_poly.entity_id
_entity_poly.type
_entity_poly.pdbx_seq_one_letter_code
_entity_poly.pdbx_strand_id
1 'polypeptide(L)'
;MSTEVYELEIFKEQFKDRLDSLTTLVSGIQKAAAGRQWPSISSTNSMYNKAIPAIAAIQNEHNLLSESHQVYSKLITADVTCGLKSLAQTYEEQGKEILSEYRRLCKEFMQYKCVRQPSLDPLKSRQILMEFTKVLEPLLNKKRSLIELYDSEVKRALLRFVELTETLTRQEMSSVMAVRSALSVPGCPTENNVTSEIYLLCKAISQESFQHI
;
A
#
# COMPACT_ATOMS: atom_id res chain seq x y z
N MET A 1 26.89 -6.05 -27.30
CA MET A 1 25.52 -5.48 -27.26
C MET A 1 25.64 -4.01 -26.92
N SER A 2 24.79 -3.15 -27.49
CA SER A 2 24.76 -1.74 -27.06
C SER A 2 24.04 -1.64 -25.70
N THR A 3 24.40 -0.64 -24.90
CA THR A 3 23.88 -0.42 -23.53
C THR A 3 22.36 -0.33 -23.51
N GLU A 4 21.79 0.30 -24.53
CA GLU A 4 20.36 0.55 -24.73
C GLU A 4 19.55 -0.75 -24.88
N VAL A 5 20.09 -1.72 -25.60
CA VAL A 5 19.43 -3.03 -25.81
C VAL A 5 19.45 -3.83 -24.52
N TYR A 6 20.57 -3.80 -23.79
CA TYR A 6 20.70 -4.46 -22.50
C TYR A 6 19.71 -3.90 -21.47
N GLU A 7 19.54 -2.58 -21.45
CA GLU A 7 18.59 -1.90 -20.58
C GLU A 7 17.12 -2.30 -20.79
N LEU A 8 16.71 -2.61 -22.02
CA LEU A 8 15.36 -3.05 -22.35
C LEU A 8 15.16 -4.55 -22.08
N GLU A 9 16.22 -5.37 -22.23
CA GLU A 9 16.17 -6.78 -21.82
C GLU A 9 16.04 -6.93 -20.31
N ILE A 10 16.80 -6.15 -19.52
CA ILE A 10 16.61 -6.14 -18.05
C ILE A 10 15.19 -5.72 -17.70
N PHE A 11 14.67 -4.66 -18.35
CA PHE A 11 13.31 -4.20 -18.10
C PHE A 11 12.28 -5.30 -18.37
N LYS A 12 12.45 -6.06 -19.47
CA LYS A 12 11.60 -7.20 -19.81
C LYS A 12 11.62 -8.30 -18.75
N GLU A 13 12.81 -8.63 -18.23
CA GLU A 13 12.97 -9.63 -17.17
C GLU A 13 12.28 -9.19 -15.87
N GLN A 14 12.43 -7.92 -15.50
CA GLN A 14 11.89 -7.37 -14.24
C GLN A 14 10.41 -6.98 -14.30
N PHE A 15 9.83 -6.83 -15.49
CA PHE A 15 8.50 -6.25 -15.68
C PHE A 15 7.43 -6.97 -14.87
N LYS A 16 7.39 -8.31 -14.96
CA LYS A 16 6.41 -9.13 -14.27
C LYS A 16 6.59 -9.05 -12.75
N ASP A 17 7.82 -9.22 -12.27
CA ASP A 17 8.12 -9.22 -10.84
C ASP A 17 7.75 -7.88 -10.18
N ARG A 18 7.98 -6.75 -10.86
CA ARG A 18 7.58 -5.42 -10.37
C ARG A 18 6.07 -5.25 -10.31
N LEU A 19 5.33 -5.77 -11.30
CA LEU A 19 3.87 -5.74 -11.32
C LEU A 19 3.27 -6.64 -10.21
N ASP A 20 3.81 -7.85 -10.04
CA ASP A 20 3.41 -8.78 -8.99
C ASP A 20 3.71 -8.21 -7.60
N SER A 21 4.82 -7.49 -7.45
CA SER A 21 5.18 -6.77 -6.23
C SER A 21 4.18 -5.65 -5.89
N LEU A 22 3.71 -4.88 -6.87
CA LEU A 22 2.68 -3.85 -6.65
C LEU A 22 1.36 -4.47 -6.18
N THR A 23 0.94 -5.55 -6.84
CA THR A 23 -0.29 -6.26 -6.49
C THR A 23 -0.21 -6.82 -5.06
N THR A 24 0.94 -7.40 -4.72
CA THR A 24 1.22 -7.93 -3.37
C THR A 24 1.24 -6.82 -2.33
N LEU A 25 1.86 -5.68 -2.64
CA LEU A 25 1.89 -4.51 -1.76
C LEU A 25 0.48 -3.98 -1.46
N VAL A 26 -0.34 -3.81 -2.50
CA VAL A 26 -1.75 -3.40 -2.36
C VAL A 26 -2.50 -4.36 -1.45
N SER A 27 -2.39 -5.68 -1.70
CA SER A 27 -3.06 -6.69 -0.87
C SER A 27 -2.56 -6.66 0.57
N GLY A 28 -1.25 -6.51 0.79
CA GLY A 28 -0.64 -6.43 2.11
C GLY A 28 -1.14 -5.21 2.90
N ILE A 29 -1.18 -4.03 2.28
CA ILE A 29 -1.69 -2.80 2.90
C ILE A 29 -3.18 -2.95 3.24
N GLN A 30 -3.98 -3.52 2.35
CA GLN A 30 -5.41 -3.74 2.60
C GLN A 30 -5.63 -4.70 3.78
N LYS A 31 -4.88 -5.80 3.86
CA LYS A 31 -4.93 -6.74 4.99
C LYS A 31 -4.49 -6.08 6.30
N ALA A 32 -3.40 -5.33 6.28
CA ALA A 32 -2.90 -4.60 7.45
C ALA A 32 -3.89 -3.55 7.95
N ALA A 33 -4.63 -2.89 7.06
CA ALA A 33 -5.67 -1.94 7.43
C ALA A 33 -6.94 -2.64 7.96
N ALA A 34 -7.32 -3.79 7.38
CA ALA A 34 -8.48 -4.57 7.84
C ALA A 34 -8.26 -5.20 9.22
N GLY A 35 -7.04 -5.69 9.50
CA GLY A 35 -6.69 -6.29 10.80
C GLY A 35 -6.66 -5.30 11.97
N ARG A 36 -6.87 -4.00 11.71
CA ARG A 36 -6.98 -2.96 12.74
C ARG A 36 -8.43 -2.52 12.99
N GLN A 37 -9.43 -3.25 12.52
CA GLN A 37 -10.82 -2.88 12.81
C GLN A 37 -11.13 -3.08 14.30
N TRP A 38 -11.62 -2.01 14.93
CA TRP A 38 -12.03 -2.06 16.32
C TRP A 38 -13.42 -2.73 16.43
N PRO A 39 -13.62 -3.66 17.37
CA PRO A 39 -14.88 -4.34 17.52
C PRO A 39 -16.00 -3.46 18.06
N SER A 40 -17.25 -3.82 17.76
CA SER A 40 -18.45 -3.09 18.19
C SER A 40 -19.05 -3.66 19.49
N ILE A 41 -19.02 -2.90 20.58
CA ILE A 41 -19.62 -3.33 21.86
C ILE A 41 -21.12 -3.57 21.67
N SER A 42 -21.55 -4.83 21.81
CA SER A 42 -22.88 -5.30 21.46
C SER A 42 -23.96 -5.13 22.55
N SER A 43 -23.64 -4.63 23.76
CA SER A 43 -24.68 -4.35 24.76
C SER A 43 -24.26 -3.33 25.84
N THR A 44 -25.01 -2.23 25.95
CA THR A 44 -24.84 -1.17 26.97
C THR A 44 -26.03 -1.09 27.94
N ASN A 45 -26.52 -2.23 28.43
CA ASN A 45 -27.59 -2.28 29.43
C ASN A 45 -27.06 -2.49 30.86
N SER A 46 -26.17 -1.63 31.34
CA SER A 46 -25.82 -1.51 32.77
C SER A 46 -26.31 -0.16 33.31
N MET A 47 -26.95 -0.19 34.48
CA MET A 47 -27.42 1.01 35.20
C MET A 47 -26.24 1.92 35.64
N TYR A 48 -25.01 1.40 35.64
CA TYR A 48 -23.80 2.11 36.03
C TYR A 48 -23.11 2.86 34.87
N ASN A 49 -23.49 2.60 33.62
CA ASN A 49 -22.92 3.25 32.41
C ASN A 49 -22.99 4.79 32.45
N LYS A 50 -23.99 5.35 33.13
CA LYS A 50 -24.17 6.81 33.28
C LYS A 50 -23.66 7.38 34.61
N ALA A 51 -23.34 6.53 35.59
CA ALA A 51 -23.01 6.95 36.95
C ALA A 51 -21.52 6.80 37.31
N ILE A 52 -20.77 5.95 36.59
CA ILE A 52 -19.35 5.69 36.89
C ILE A 52 -18.46 6.35 35.82
N PRO A 53 -17.67 7.38 36.17
CA PRO A 53 -16.82 8.12 35.23
C PRO A 53 -15.84 7.23 34.44
N ALA A 54 -15.31 6.16 35.03
CA ALA A 54 -14.40 5.23 34.36
C ALA A 54 -15.07 4.41 33.25
N ILE A 55 -16.31 3.94 33.48
CA ILE A 55 -17.07 3.19 32.47
C ILE A 55 -17.47 4.10 31.32
N ALA A 56 -17.91 5.33 31.63
CA ALA A 56 -18.23 6.34 30.63
C ALA A 56 -16.99 6.73 29.78
N ALA A 57 -15.82 6.86 30.41
CA ALA A 57 -14.57 7.11 29.71
C ALA A 57 -14.20 5.96 28.76
N ILE A 58 -14.24 4.70 29.22
CA ILE A 58 -13.94 3.53 28.37
C ILE A 58 -14.87 3.47 27.15
N GLN A 59 -16.17 3.73 27.33
CA GLN A 59 -17.14 3.72 26.24
C GLN A 59 -16.94 4.88 25.25
N ASN A 60 -16.71 6.09 25.77
CA ASN A 60 -16.45 7.25 24.93
C ASN A 60 -15.20 7.06 24.08
N GLU A 61 -14.11 6.61 24.71
CA GLU A 61 -12.84 6.34 24.07
C GLU A 61 -12.94 5.20 23.04
N HIS A 62 -13.70 4.14 23.35
CA HIS A 62 -14.00 3.07 22.40
C HIS A 62 -14.72 3.60 21.14
N ASN A 63 -15.75 4.43 21.30
CA ASN A 63 -16.50 5.00 20.17
C ASN A 63 -15.60 5.90 19.31
N LEU A 64 -14.82 6.79 19.94
CA LEU A 64 -13.89 7.69 19.25
C LEU A 64 -12.83 6.91 18.46
N LEU A 65 -12.29 5.83 19.04
CA LEU A 65 -11.35 4.97 18.34
C LEU A 65 -12.02 4.21 17.20
N SER A 66 -13.23 3.68 17.39
CA SER A 66 -13.96 2.97 16.33
C SER A 66 -14.19 3.88 15.10
N GLU A 67 -14.63 5.12 15.33
CA GLU A 67 -14.76 6.13 14.27
C GLU A 67 -13.40 6.42 13.60
N SER A 68 -12.35 6.62 14.39
CA SER A 68 -10.99 6.87 13.89
C SER A 68 -10.46 5.72 13.01
N HIS A 69 -10.72 4.47 13.41
CA HIS A 69 -10.36 3.28 12.64
C HIS A 69 -11.13 3.17 11.31
N GLN A 70 -12.43 3.50 11.32
CA GLN A 70 -13.22 3.55 10.08
C GLN A 70 -12.70 4.64 9.13
N VAL A 71 -12.39 5.83 9.64
CA VAL A 71 -11.79 6.92 8.87
C VAL A 71 -10.43 6.51 8.31
N TYR A 72 -9.57 5.93 9.14
CA TYR A 72 -8.28 5.39 8.73
C TYR A 72 -8.44 4.37 7.59
N SER A 73 -9.34 3.39 7.71
CA SER A 73 -9.58 2.40 6.66
C SER A 73 -10.05 3.03 5.35
N LYS A 74 -10.90 4.05 5.40
CA LYS A 74 -11.34 4.81 4.21
C LYS A 74 -10.18 5.57 3.57
N LEU A 75 -9.37 6.25 4.37
CA LEU A 75 -8.21 7.01 3.91
C LEU A 75 -7.12 6.11 3.33
N ILE A 76 -6.80 4.98 3.95
CA ILE A 76 -5.90 3.97 3.36
C ILE A 76 -6.44 3.51 2.01
N THR A 77 -7.75 3.26 1.91
CA THR A 77 -8.33 2.82 0.65
C THR A 77 -8.14 3.88 -0.44
N ALA A 78 -8.57 5.11 -0.16
CA ALA A 78 -8.57 6.22 -1.11
C ALA A 78 -7.17 6.74 -1.45
N ASP A 79 -6.36 7.07 -0.44
CA ASP A 79 -5.10 7.79 -0.61
C ASP A 79 -3.92 6.88 -0.98
N VAL A 80 -4.03 5.58 -0.66
CA VAL A 80 -2.92 4.61 -0.80
C VAL A 80 -3.29 3.51 -1.79
N THR A 81 -4.31 2.70 -1.48
CA THR A 81 -4.53 1.45 -2.25
C THR A 81 -5.12 1.72 -3.64
N CYS A 82 -6.00 2.69 -3.81
CA CYS A 82 -6.52 3.08 -5.12
C CYS A 82 -5.41 3.66 -6.01
N GLY A 83 -4.54 4.51 -5.45
CA GLY A 83 -3.38 5.06 -6.18
C GLY A 83 -2.42 3.96 -6.65
N LEU A 84 -2.08 3.01 -5.77
CA LEU A 84 -1.22 1.89 -6.13
C LEU A 84 -1.86 0.94 -7.16
N LYS A 85 -3.18 0.72 -7.12
CA LYS A 85 -3.91 -0.04 -8.15
C LYS A 85 -3.87 0.66 -9.50
N SER A 86 -4.12 1.97 -9.52
CA SER A 86 -4.03 2.78 -10.74
C SER A 86 -2.61 2.73 -11.31
N LEU A 87 -1.59 2.84 -10.44
CA LEU A 87 -0.19 2.71 -10.85
C LEU A 87 0.10 1.33 -11.45
N ALA A 88 -0.39 0.25 -10.84
CA ALA A 88 -0.20 -1.10 -11.35
C ALA A 88 -0.79 -1.25 -12.77
N GLN A 89 -1.98 -0.72 -12.98
CA GLN A 89 -2.62 -0.70 -14.30
C GLN A 89 -1.82 0.12 -15.32
N THR A 90 -1.42 1.36 -14.97
CA THR A 90 -0.61 2.21 -15.86
C THR A 90 0.73 1.56 -16.18
N TYR A 91 1.39 0.97 -15.18
CA TYR A 91 2.65 0.26 -15.34
C TYR A 91 2.50 -0.95 -16.27
N GLU A 92 1.42 -1.70 -16.12
CA GLU A 92 1.12 -2.85 -16.97
C GLU A 92 0.87 -2.42 -18.44
N GLU A 93 0.02 -1.43 -18.66
CA GLU A 93 -0.36 -0.95 -19.99
C GLU A 93 0.85 -0.36 -20.73
N GLN A 94 1.53 0.61 -20.12
CA GLN A 94 2.68 1.28 -20.74
C GLN A 94 3.89 0.34 -20.87
N GLY A 95 4.11 -0.54 -19.89
CA GLY A 95 5.18 -1.53 -19.96
C GLY A 95 4.95 -2.54 -21.07
N LYS A 96 3.72 -3.02 -21.27
CA LYS A 96 3.37 -3.88 -22.42
C LYS A 96 3.58 -3.17 -23.75
N GLU A 97 3.20 -1.89 -23.85
CA GLU A 97 3.45 -1.07 -25.05
C GLU A 97 4.95 -1.05 -25.38
N ILE A 98 5.79 -0.67 -24.41
CA ILE A 98 7.26 -0.61 -24.57
C ILE A 98 7.81 -1.97 -25.00
N LEU A 99 7.42 -3.06 -24.34
CA LEU A 99 7.93 -4.40 -24.64
C LEU A 99 7.43 -4.95 -25.97
N SER A 100 6.23 -4.56 -26.40
CA SER A 100 5.68 -4.94 -27.70
C SER A 100 6.42 -4.24 -28.84
N GLU A 101 6.69 -2.95 -28.68
CA GLU A 101 7.39 -2.13 -29.65
C GLU A 101 8.87 -2.50 -29.73
N TYR A 102 9.49 -2.77 -28.58
CA TYR A 102 10.85 -3.32 -28.53
C TYR A 102 10.95 -4.66 -29.29
N ARG A 103 9.98 -5.57 -29.11
CA ARG A 103 9.93 -6.82 -29.86
C ARG A 103 9.75 -6.60 -31.36
N ARG A 104 8.89 -5.65 -31.76
CA ARG A 104 8.69 -5.28 -33.18
C ARG A 104 10.00 -4.80 -33.80
N LEU A 105 10.66 -3.84 -33.16
CA LEU A 105 11.94 -3.28 -33.61
C LEU A 105 13.04 -4.35 -33.69
N CYS A 106 13.14 -5.25 -32.71
CA CYS A 106 14.10 -6.35 -32.76
C CYS A 106 13.85 -7.30 -33.94
N LYS A 107 12.59 -7.63 -34.24
CA LYS A 107 12.23 -8.45 -35.40
C LYS A 107 12.60 -7.77 -36.71
N GLU A 108 12.28 -6.49 -36.86
CA GLU A 108 12.62 -5.70 -38.05
C GLU A 108 14.13 -5.62 -38.26
N PHE A 109 14.89 -5.40 -37.19
CA PHE A 109 16.35 -5.40 -37.23
C PHE A 109 16.93 -6.75 -37.65
N MET A 110 16.41 -7.85 -37.09
CA MET A 110 16.85 -9.20 -37.44
C MET A 110 16.49 -9.56 -38.90
N GLN A 111 15.28 -9.21 -39.36
CA GLN A 111 14.88 -9.39 -40.76
C GLN A 111 15.77 -8.58 -41.71
N TYR A 112 16.08 -7.34 -41.36
CA TYR A 112 17.00 -6.51 -42.15
C TYR A 112 18.40 -7.14 -42.26
N LYS A 113 18.94 -7.69 -41.17
CA LYS A 113 20.22 -8.42 -41.19
C LYS A 113 20.18 -9.73 -41.97
N CYS A 114 19.15 -10.56 -41.77
CA CYS A 114 19.03 -11.88 -42.38
C CYS A 114 18.71 -11.82 -43.89
N VAL A 115 17.93 -10.82 -44.32
CA VAL A 115 17.50 -10.71 -45.73
C VAL A 115 18.51 -9.96 -46.59
N ARG A 116 19.31 -9.03 -46.02
CA ARG A 116 20.13 -8.14 -46.84
C ARG A 116 21.60 -8.54 -47.04
N GLN A 117 22.36 -9.13 -46.10
CA GLN A 117 23.81 -9.35 -46.35
C GLN A 117 24.46 -10.48 -45.51
N PRO A 118 24.89 -11.60 -46.14
CA PRO A 118 25.79 -12.59 -45.54
C PRO A 118 27.23 -12.08 -45.32
N SER A 119 27.62 -10.95 -45.94
CA SER A 119 28.96 -10.36 -45.88
C SER A 119 28.90 -8.84 -45.69
N LEU A 120 28.26 -8.39 -44.61
CA LEU A 120 28.06 -6.98 -44.29
C LEU A 120 29.40 -6.33 -43.87
N ASP A 121 29.85 -5.31 -44.61
CA ASP A 121 31.01 -4.48 -44.25
C ASP A 121 30.87 -3.96 -42.80
N PRO A 122 31.91 -4.09 -41.94
CA PRO A 122 31.90 -3.58 -40.57
C PRO A 122 31.41 -2.13 -40.43
N LEU A 123 31.72 -1.25 -41.39
CA LEU A 123 31.29 0.16 -41.36
C LEU A 123 29.76 0.30 -41.55
N LYS A 124 29.20 -0.45 -42.51
CA LYS A 124 27.74 -0.45 -42.76
C LYS A 124 26.98 -1.09 -41.60
N SER A 125 27.53 -2.16 -41.00
CA SER A 125 26.96 -2.79 -39.80
C SER A 125 26.89 -1.81 -38.62
N ARG A 126 27.92 -1.00 -38.44
CA ARG A 126 27.98 0.03 -37.39
C ARG A 126 26.95 1.14 -37.62
N GLN A 127 26.76 1.57 -38.87
CA GLN A 127 25.78 2.59 -39.24
C GLN A 127 24.34 2.11 -39.00
N ILE A 128 24.02 0.87 -39.35
CA ILE A 128 22.71 0.26 -39.09
C ILE A 128 22.44 0.12 -37.58
N LEU A 129 23.46 -0.25 -36.79
CA LEU A 129 23.33 -0.30 -35.33
C LEU A 129 23.08 1.09 -34.74
N MET A 130 23.74 2.14 -35.24
CA MET A 130 23.50 3.52 -34.80
C MET A 130 22.06 3.97 -35.12
N GLU A 131 21.56 3.69 -36.33
CA GLU A 131 20.17 4.01 -36.68
C GLU A 131 19.17 3.22 -35.84
N PHE A 132 19.43 1.94 -35.57
CA PHE A 132 18.60 1.14 -34.66
C PHE A 132 18.57 1.73 -33.24
N THR A 133 19.72 2.18 -32.74
CA THR A 133 19.84 2.79 -31.41
C THR A 133 19.06 4.11 -31.33
N LYS A 134 19.08 4.94 -32.38
CA LYS A 134 18.25 6.16 -32.47
C LYS A 134 16.75 5.84 -32.39
N VAL A 135 16.31 4.73 -32.97
CA VAL A 135 14.89 4.31 -32.94
C VAL A 135 14.50 3.71 -31.58
N LEU A 136 15.47 3.21 -30.80
CA LEU A 136 15.25 2.75 -29.41
C LEU A 136 15.17 3.90 -28.40
N GLU A 137 15.81 5.04 -28.68
CA GLU A 137 15.87 6.18 -27.77
C GLU A 137 14.48 6.65 -27.24
N PRO A 138 13.41 6.75 -28.07
CA PRO A 138 12.07 7.08 -27.57
C PRO A 138 11.51 6.04 -26.59
N LEU A 139 11.83 4.75 -26.79
CA LEU A 139 11.40 3.68 -25.87
C LEU A 139 12.15 3.73 -24.54
N LEU A 140 13.44 4.05 -24.56
CA LEU A 140 14.23 4.24 -23.34
C LEU A 140 13.72 5.43 -22.54
N ASN A 141 13.37 6.53 -23.21
CA ASN A 141 12.78 7.69 -22.55
C ASN A 141 11.41 7.36 -21.95
N LYS A 142 10.53 6.65 -22.67
CA LYS A 142 9.27 6.13 -22.11
C LYS A 142 9.49 5.22 -20.91
N LYS A 143 10.44 4.27 -21.00
CA LYS A 143 10.84 3.39 -19.89
C LYS A 143 11.29 4.21 -18.67
N ARG A 144 12.15 5.21 -18.88
CA ARG A 144 12.67 6.06 -17.79
C ARG A 144 11.54 6.80 -17.08
N SER A 145 10.65 7.45 -17.83
CA SER A 145 9.48 8.12 -17.25
C SER A 145 8.56 7.15 -16.51
N LEU A 146 8.39 5.92 -17.01
CA LEU A 146 7.59 4.89 -16.36
C LEU A 146 8.20 4.43 -15.02
N ILE A 147 9.52 4.26 -14.98
CA ILE A 147 10.25 3.89 -13.76
C ILE A 147 10.21 5.04 -12.74
N GLU A 148 10.41 6.28 -13.18
CA GLU A 148 10.33 7.46 -12.31
C GLU A 148 8.92 7.61 -11.71
N LEU A 149 7.88 7.41 -12.52
CA LEU A 149 6.49 7.39 -12.06
C LEU A 149 6.28 6.29 -11.02
N TYR A 150 6.76 5.07 -11.29
CA TYR A 150 6.68 3.94 -10.37
C TYR A 150 7.32 4.28 -9.02
N ASP A 151 8.58 4.72 -9.02
CA ASP A 151 9.34 4.97 -7.79
C ASP A 151 8.73 6.13 -6.99
N SER A 152 8.29 7.19 -7.67
CA SER A 152 7.64 8.35 -7.06
C SER A 152 6.32 7.96 -6.38
N GLU A 153 5.44 7.26 -7.10
CA GLU A 153 4.10 6.94 -6.60
C GLU A 153 4.13 5.88 -5.50
N VAL A 154 5.01 4.87 -5.61
CA VAL A 154 5.21 3.88 -4.53
C VAL A 154 5.72 4.57 -3.28
N LYS A 155 6.74 5.42 -3.40
CA LYS A 155 7.28 6.17 -2.25
C LYS A 155 6.22 7.05 -1.61
N ARG A 156 5.46 7.80 -2.41
CA ARG A 156 4.36 8.65 -1.94
C ARG A 156 3.30 7.85 -1.18
N ALA A 157 2.87 6.71 -1.74
CA ALA A 157 1.86 5.85 -1.14
C ALA A 157 2.35 5.23 0.20
N LEU A 158 3.61 4.78 0.25
CA LEU A 158 4.20 4.22 1.47
C LEU A 158 4.36 5.26 2.57
N LEU A 159 4.84 6.47 2.24
CA LEU A 159 4.92 7.57 3.21
C LEU A 159 3.54 7.91 3.76
N ARG A 160 2.54 8.00 2.88
CA ARG A 160 1.16 8.27 3.28
C ARG A 160 0.58 7.18 4.18
N PHE A 161 0.86 5.91 3.88
CA PHE A 161 0.49 4.78 4.74
C PHE A 161 1.10 4.89 6.14
N VAL A 162 2.39 5.23 6.22
CA VAL A 162 3.09 5.42 7.50
C VAL A 162 2.51 6.59 8.29
N GLU A 163 2.27 7.74 7.66
CA GLU A 163 1.66 8.91 8.31
C GLU A 163 0.27 8.61 8.90
N LEU A 164 -0.57 7.93 8.12
CA LEU A 164 -1.92 7.56 8.56
C LEU A 164 -1.87 6.54 9.70
N THR A 165 -0.94 5.58 9.63
CA THR A 165 -0.74 4.59 10.69
C THR A 165 -0.22 5.24 11.97
N GLU A 166 0.72 6.18 11.85
CA GLU A 166 1.24 6.94 12.98
C GLU A 166 0.15 7.77 13.64
N THR A 167 -0.67 8.45 12.84
CA THR A 167 -1.81 9.26 13.33
C THR A 167 -2.77 8.40 14.14
N LEU A 168 -3.17 7.24 13.61
CA LEU A 168 -4.04 6.30 14.30
C LEU A 168 -3.39 5.80 15.60
N THR A 169 -2.12 5.41 15.55
CA THR A 169 -1.39 4.91 16.73
C THR A 169 -1.28 5.97 17.83
N ARG A 170 -1.10 7.25 17.47
CA ARG A 170 -1.12 8.35 18.43
C ARG A 170 -2.50 8.55 19.06
N GLN A 171 -3.57 8.39 18.27
CA GLN A 171 -4.94 8.45 18.79
C GLN A 171 -5.23 7.29 19.74
N GLU A 172 -4.84 6.06 19.40
CA GLU A 172 -4.91 4.88 20.28
C GLU A 172 -4.19 5.13 21.60
N MET A 173 -2.96 5.65 21.56
CA MET A 173 -2.19 5.95 22.76
C MET A 173 -2.85 7.04 23.62
N SER A 174 -3.35 8.11 22.98
CA SER A 174 -4.08 9.18 23.68
C SER A 174 -5.32 8.62 24.39
N SER A 175 -6.04 7.74 23.72
CA SER A 175 -7.25 7.10 24.23
C SER A 175 -6.97 6.19 25.42
N VAL A 176 -5.92 5.36 25.34
CA VAL A 176 -5.44 4.55 26.47
C VAL A 176 -5.06 5.42 27.67
N MET A 177 -4.39 6.56 27.43
CA MET A 177 -4.03 7.49 28.50
C MET A 177 -5.25 8.16 29.14
N ALA A 178 -6.28 8.49 28.35
CA ALA A 178 -7.54 9.03 28.84
C ALA A 178 -8.28 8.02 29.74
N VAL A 179 -8.39 6.76 29.30
CA VAL A 179 -8.97 5.68 30.12
C VAL A 179 -8.18 5.48 31.41
N ARG A 180 -6.84 5.43 31.33
CA ARG A 180 -5.97 5.31 32.51
C ARG A 180 -6.20 6.46 33.49
N SER A 181 -6.32 7.68 33.02
CA SER A 181 -6.58 8.85 33.85
C SER A 181 -7.93 8.72 34.57
N ALA A 182 -8.98 8.29 33.85
CA ALA A 182 -10.31 8.10 34.42
C ALA A 182 -10.34 7.00 35.51
N LEU A 183 -9.56 5.94 35.34
CA LEU A 183 -9.40 4.88 36.35
C LEU A 183 -8.55 5.30 37.55
N SER A 184 -7.69 6.31 37.40
CA SER A 184 -6.78 6.78 38.46
C SER A 184 -7.38 7.88 39.34
N VAL A 185 -8.62 8.31 39.07
CA VAL A 185 -9.28 9.38 39.83
C VAL A 185 -9.56 8.91 41.28
N PRO A 186 -9.18 9.69 42.31
CA PRO A 186 -9.53 9.39 43.70
C PRO A 186 -11.05 9.27 43.88
N GLY A 187 -11.50 8.19 44.51
CA GLY A 187 -12.93 7.89 44.66
C GLY A 187 -13.53 7.06 43.52
N CYS A 188 -12.71 6.53 42.60
CA CYS A 188 -13.17 5.51 41.66
C CYS A 188 -13.67 4.28 42.45
N PRO A 189 -14.95 3.86 42.28
CA PRO A 189 -15.51 2.79 43.07
C PRO A 189 -14.78 1.47 42.80
N THR A 190 -14.22 0.88 43.86
CA THR A 190 -13.50 -0.41 43.85
C THR A 190 -14.37 -1.57 44.34
N GLU A 191 -15.67 -1.35 44.46
CA GLU A 191 -16.63 -2.37 44.86
C GLU A 191 -16.65 -3.52 43.83
N ASN A 192 -16.77 -4.76 44.30
CA ASN A 192 -16.70 -5.98 43.47
C ASN A 192 -17.64 -5.95 42.25
N ASN A 193 -18.81 -5.31 42.37
CA ASN A 193 -19.78 -5.20 41.28
C ASN A 193 -19.28 -4.28 40.15
N VAL A 194 -18.63 -3.16 40.52
CA VAL A 194 -18.09 -2.19 39.55
C VAL A 194 -16.86 -2.76 38.84
N THR A 195 -15.96 -3.40 39.58
CA THR A 195 -14.78 -4.04 38.99
C THR A 195 -15.17 -5.16 38.02
N SER A 196 -16.22 -5.92 38.35
CA SER A 196 -16.76 -6.96 37.46
C SER A 196 -17.33 -6.38 36.16
N GLU A 197 -18.02 -5.24 36.21
CA GLU A 197 -18.55 -4.58 35.00
C GLU A 197 -17.44 -3.98 34.12
N ILE A 198 -16.44 -3.34 34.71
CA ILE A 198 -15.25 -2.86 33.98
C ILE A 198 -14.55 -4.07 33.32
N TYR A 199 -14.39 -5.17 34.05
CA TYR A 199 -13.80 -6.40 33.51
C TYR A 199 -14.62 -6.96 32.34
N LEU A 200 -15.95 -7.04 32.46
CA LEU A 200 -16.82 -7.54 31.40
C LEU A 200 -16.80 -6.63 30.16
N LEU A 201 -16.74 -5.31 30.34
CA LEU A 201 -16.60 -4.35 29.26
C LEU A 201 -15.27 -4.52 28.53
N CYS A 202 -14.16 -4.55 29.27
CA CYS A 202 -12.83 -4.81 28.70
C CYS A 202 -12.77 -6.18 28.01
N LYS A 203 -13.41 -7.20 28.59
CA LYS A 203 -13.51 -8.55 28.02
C LYS A 203 -14.28 -8.52 26.70
N ALA A 204 -15.44 -7.86 26.65
CA ALA A 204 -16.23 -7.73 25.42
C ALA A 204 -15.42 -7.06 24.31
N ILE A 205 -14.74 -5.95 24.61
CA ILE A 205 -13.83 -5.27 23.69
C ILE A 205 -12.75 -6.25 23.21
N SER A 206 -12.05 -6.94 24.11
CA SER A 206 -10.96 -7.85 23.72
C SER A 206 -11.42 -9.08 22.92
N GLN A 207 -12.54 -9.73 23.30
CA GLN A 207 -12.99 -10.96 22.65
C GLN A 207 -13.47 -10.71 21.24
N GLU A 208 -14.13 -9.58 20.99
CA GLU A 208 -14.52 -9.17 19.65
C GLU A 208 -13.30 -8.71 18.82
N SER A 209 -12.21 -8.22 19.44
CA SER A 209 -10.94 -7.89 18.75
C SER A 209 -10.20 -9.12 18.22
N PHE A 210 -10.33 -10.28 18.88
CA PHE A 210 -9.56 -11.49 18.58
C PHE A 210 -10.32 -12.54 17.76
N GLN A 211 -11.58 -12.30 17.39
CA GLN A 211 -12.31 -13.21 16.48
C GLN A 211 -11.96 -13.03 14.99
N HIS A 212 -11.09 -12.07 14.66
CA HIS A 212 -10.68 -11.73 13.29
C HIS A 212 -9.17 -11.89 13.01
N ILE A 213 -8.42 -12.55 13.91
CA ILE A 213 -7.04 -13.02 13.66
C ILE A 213 -7.10 -14.51 13.32
#